data_AF-A0A321LFK4-F1
#
_entry.id   AF-A0A321LFK4-F1
#
_cell.length_a   1.000
_cell.length_b   1.000
_cell.length_c   1.000
_cell.angle_alpha   90.00
_cell.angle_beta   90.00
_cell.angle_gamma   90.00
#
_symmetry.space_group_name_H-M   'P 1'
#
loop_
_entity.id
_entity.type
_entity.pdbx_description
1 polymer ?
#
loop_
_entity_poly.entity_id
_entity_poly.type
_entity_poly.pdbx_seq_one_letter_code
_entity_poly.pdbx_strand_id
1 'polypeptide(L)'
;MRNRVIALTALSIAMCLMFVSAPRSRAWGDDGHRFINLVAAQKLPDDMPAFFRNASTRLSYLGPEPDRWRDTRELYSALREINGPDHFVDIDKPENFDGLPDDRYKYTDWLRTHGKDPKLVGYLPYSILEGYEKVQVMFRLWRDPQRAAEREQIEQNIVYYAGVLGHYVADGSQPLHATIHYNGWSGSTNSNLSTREPLHGRFESEFVRARIKPDDFSSLVKPAERLKDPFADIMKYLLETYSNVDKLYAMEKTARWEGSNASPEAKKFVAERLAAGSQMLANLWYTAWLDSSGKS
;
A
#
# COMPACT_ATOMS: atom_id res chain seq x y z
N MET A 1 -28.94 -37.60 42.18
CA MET A 1 -28.23 -36.33 42.45
C MET A 1 -28.04 -35.60 41.13
N ARG A 2 -29.09 -34.89 40.69
CA ARG A 2 -29.31 -34.48 39.29
C ARG A 2 -29.01 -33.00 39.00
N ASN A 3 -28.37 -32.32 39.97
CA ASN A 3 -28.11 -30.87 39.94
C ASN A 3 -26.61 -30.49 39.90
N ARG A 4 -25.69 -31.44 39.75
CA ARG A 4 -24.24 -31.15 39.65
C ARG A 4 -23.65 -31.27 38.25
N VAL A 5 -24.39 -31.85 37.29
CA VAL A 5 -23.91 -32.03 35.90
C VAL A 5 -24.19 -30.80 35.02
N ILE A 6 -25.16 -29.96 35.39
CA ILE A 6 -25.53 -28.77 34.60
C ILE A 6 -24.55 -27.59 34.81
N ALA A 7 -23.82 -27.57 35.93
CA ALA A 7 -22.84 -26.51 36.22
C ALA A 7 -21.51 -26.67 35.46
N LEU A 8 -21.17 -27.88 35.00
CA LEU A 8 -19.92 -28.15 34.27
C LEU A 8 -20.06 -28.04 32.75
N THR A 9 -21.27 -28.10 32.20
CA THR A 9 -21.53 -27.82 30.78
C THR A 9 -21.74 -26.33 30.49
N ALA A 10 -22.13 -25.53 31.49
CA ALA A 10 -22.26 -24.08 31.33
C ALA A 10 -20.91 -23.34 31.30
N LEU A 11 -19.87 -23.89 31.95
CA LEU A 11 -18.54 -23.27 31.97
C LEU A 11 -17.74 -23.52 30.68
N SER A 12 -18.01 -24.63 29.98
CA SER A 12 -17.29 -25.01 28.74
C SER A 12 -17.85 -24.34 27.49
N ILE A 13 -19.09 -23.83 27.53
CA ILE A 13 -19.69 -23.11 26.39
C ILE A 13 -19.31 -21.62 26.41
N ALA A 14 -19.02 -21.05 27.58
CA ALA A 14 -18.54 -19.68 27.71
C ALA A 14 -17.09 -19.47 27.21
N MET A 15 -16.32 -20.55 27.03
CA MET A 15 -14.90 -20.49 26.61
C MET A 15 -14.69 -20.66 25.10
N CYS A 16 -15.76 -20.87 24.32
CA CYS A 16 -15.70 -21.04 22.85
C CYS A 16 -16.25 -19.85 22.04
N LEU A 17 -16.51 -18.71 22.69
CA LEU A 17 -17.04 -17.50 22.03
C LEU A 17 -16.15 -16.27 22.18
N MET A 18 -14.85 -16.47 22.42
CA MET A 18 -13.84 -15.51 21.99
C MET A 18 -13.45 -15.81 20.54
N PHE A 19 -14.40 -15.63 19.62
CA PHE A 19 -14.04 -15.17 18.30
C PHE A 19 -13.45 -13.78 18.49
N VAL A 20 -12.15 -13.73 18.79
CA VAL A 20 -11.35 -12.53 18.58
C VAL A 20 -11.53 -12.25 17.10
N SER A 21 -12.43 -11.30 16.81
CA SER A 21 -12.46 -10.64 15.53
C SER A 21 -11.12 -9.97 15.43
N ALA A 22 -10.15 -10.62 14.78
CA ALA A 22 -8.88 -10.01 14.51
C ALA A 22 -9.20 -8.68 13.82
N PRO A 23 -8.75 -7.53 14.35
CA PRO A 23 -8.99 -6.26 13.69
C PRO A 23 -8.47 -6.40 12.26
N ARG A 24 -9.32 -6.01 11.30
CA ARG A 24 -9.05 -6.09 9.87
C ARG A 24 -7.73 -5.35 9.58
N SER A 25 -6.63 -6.09 9.37
CA SER A 25 -5.40 -5.51 8.86
C SER A 25 -5.63 -5.16 7.38
N ARG A 26 -5.63 -3.87 7.08
CA ARG A 26 -5.90 -3.23 5.79
C ARG A 26 -4.77 -2.27 5.52
N ALA A 27 -4.14 -2.42 4.37
CA ALA A 27 -2.75 -2.03 4.11
C ALA A 27 -2.34 -0.65 4.62
N TRP A 28 -2.41 0.50 3.93
CA TRP A 28 -2.81 1.66 4.75
C TRP A 28 -4.28 1.45 5.14
N GLY A 29 -4.75 1.98 6.27
CA GLY A 29 -6.19 2.03 6.50
C GLY A 29 -6.90 2.76 5.34
N ASP A 30 -8.23 2.60 5.21
CA ASP A 30 -9.04 3.28 4.17
C ASP A 30 -8.73 4.79 4.10
N ASP A 31 -8.51 5.43 5.26
CA ASP A 31 -8.12 6.83 5.38
C ASP A 31 -6.75 7.13 4.75
N GLY A 32 -5.70 6.34 5.06
CA GLY A 32 -4.35 6.57 4.54
C GLY A 32 -4.27 6.47 3.01
N HIS A 33 -4.91 5.47 2.42
CA HIS A 33 -5.01 5.34 0.96
C HIS A 33 -5.74 6.51 0.30
N ARG A 34 -6.87 6.94 0.88
CA ARG A 34 -7.63 8.09 0.37
C ARG A 34 -6.81 9.37 0.44
N PHE A 35 -6.08 9.58 1.53
CA PHE A 35 -5.27 10.77 1.73
C PHE A 35 -4.09 10.82 0.76
N ILE A 36 -3.39 9.70 0.56
CA ILE A 36 -2.26 9.62 -0.36
C ILE A 36 -2.70 9.99 -1.78
N ASN A 37 -3.78 9.36 -2.27
CA ASN A 37 -4.32 9.63 -3.61
C ASN A 37 -4.81 11.06 -3.77
N LEU A 38 -5.48 11.61 -2.74
CA LEU A 38 -5.97 12.98 -2.75
C LEU A 38 -4.82 13.98 -2.86
N VAL A 39 -3.81 13.85 -2.01
CA VAL A 39 -2.66 14.78 -1.98
C VAL A 39 -1.82 14.64 -3.25
N ALA A 40 -1.63 13.42 -3.77
CA ALA A 40 -0.96 13.24 -5.06
C ALA A 40 -1.68 13.98 -6.20
N ALA A 41 -3.01 13.89 -6.24
CA ALA A 41 -3.82 14.56 -7.28
C ALA A 41 -3.75 16.10 -7.17
N GLN A 42 -3.57 16.65 -5.97
CA GLN A 42 -3.41 18.08 -5.72
C GLN A 42 -2.03 18.62 -6.13
N LYS A 43 -1.06 17.74 -6.41
CA LYS A 43 0.34 18.09 -6.72
C LYS A 43 0.71 17.89 -8.19
N LEU A 44 -0.30 17.61 -9.00
CA LEU A 44 -0.14 17.44 -10.45
C LEU A 44 0.15 18.78 -11.13
N PRO A 45 1.16 18.87 -12.02
CA PRO A 45 1.45 20.07 -12.77
C PRO A 45 0.36 20.43 -13.78
N ASP A 46 0.28 21.71 -14.17
CA ASP A 46 -0.80 22.23 -15.02
C ASP A 46 -0.82 21.66 -16.45
N ASP A 47 0.31 21.11 -16.92
CA ASP A 47 0.47 20.45 -18.22
C ASP A 47 -0.14 19.04 -18.27
N MET A 48 -0.59 18.49 -17.14
CA MET A 48 -1.40 17.28 -17.11
C MET A 48 -2.84 17.54 -17.60
N PRO A 49 -3.49 16.54 -18.22
CA PRO A 49 -4.85 16.69 -18.73
C PRO A 49 -5.85 17.18 -17.68
N ALA A 50 -6.67 18.16 -18.05
CA ALA A 50 -7.62 18.78 -17.13
C ALA A 50 -8.63 17.78 -16.54
N PHE A 51 -9.11 16.79 -17.33
CA PHE A 51 -10.02 15.76 -16.83
C PHE A 51 -9.41 14.99 -15.64
N PHE A 52 -8.11 14.71 -15.70
CA PHE A 52 -7.39 13.95 -14.68
C PHE A 52 -7.15 14.81 -13.44
N ARG A 53 -6.71 16.07 -13.61
CA ARG A 53 -6.54 17.02 -12.50
C ARG A 53 -7.85 17.29 -11.76
N ASN A 54 -8.97 17.28 -12.46
CA ASN A 54 -10.31 17.46 -11.89
C ASN A 54 -10.89 16.19 -11.24
N ALA A 55 -10.20 15.04 -11.33
CA ALA A 55 -10.69 13.75 -10.83
C ALA A 55 -10.25 13.41 -9.39
N SER A 56 -9.70 14.38 -8.63
CA SER A 56 -9.11 14.15 -7.29
C SER A 56 -10.03 13.38 -6.32
N THR A 57 -11.33 13.71 -6.28
CA THR A 57 -12.33 12.99 -5.47
C THR A 57 -12.44 11.52 -5.87
N ARG A 58 -12.45 11.22 -7.17
CA ARG A 58 -12.57 9.85 -7.67
C ARG A 58 -11.27 9.08 -7.46
N LEU A 59 -10.12 9.70 -7.72
CA LEU A 59 -8.80 9.12 -7.45
C LEU A 59 -8.65 8.77 -5.96
N SER A 60 -9.07 9.66 -5.06
CA SER A 60 -9.10 9.39 -3.61
C SER A 60 -10.02 8.23 -3.26
N TYR A 61 -11.25 8.19 -3.79
CA TYR A 61 -12.21 7.11 -3.55
C TYR A 61 -11.69 5.72 -3.93
N LEU A 62 -10.90 5.65 -5.01
CA LEU A 62 -10.33 4.42 -5.54
C LEU A 62 -9.06 3.95 -4.83
N GLY A 63 -8.45 4.80 -3.99
CA GLY A 63 -7.23 4.42 -3.27
C GLY A 63 -7.36 3.13 -2.45
N PRO A 64 -8.46 2.90 -1.71
CA PRO A 64 -8.68 1.66 -0.96
C PRO A 64 -9.23 0.49 -1.81
N GLU A 65 -9.36 0.63 -3.13
CA GLU A 65 -10.14 -0.30 -3.96
C GLU A 65 -9.63 -1.76 -3.93
N PRO A 66 -8.31 -2.04 -4.07
CA PRO A 66 -7.79 -3.40 -3.94
C PRO A 66 -8.08 -4.08 -2.60
N ASP A 67 -8.07 -3.32 -1.50
CA ASP A 67 -8.43 -3.84 -0.18
C ASP A 67 -9.92 -4.23 -0.07
N ARG A 68 -10.79 -3.61 -0.86
CA ARG A 68 -12.22 -4.00 -0.92
C ARG A 68 -12.41 -5.37 -1.58
N TRP A 69 -11.54 -5.75 -2.52
CA TRP A 69 -11.62 -7.05 -3.21
C TRP A 69 -11.36 -8.24 -2.28
N ARG A 70 -10.65 -8.01 -1.17
CA ARG A 70 -10.32 -9.04 -0.15
C ARG A 70 -11.18 -8.99 1.12
N ASP A 71 -12.12 -8.05 1.27
CA ASP A 71 -12.88 -7.83 2.51
C ASP A 71 -13.81 -9.01 2.88
N THR A 72 -14.05 -9.93 1.94
CA THR A 72 -14.90 -11.13 2.10
C THR A 72 -14.13 -12.40 1.74
N ARG A 73 -13.06 -12.66 2.51
CA ARG A 73 -12.06 -13.73 2.28
C ARG A 73 -12.63 -15.14 2.08
N GLU A 74 -13.78 -15.42 2.68
CA GLU A 74 -14.46 -16.73 2.57
C GLU A 74 -15.33 -16.85 1.30
N LEU A 75 -15.78 -15.72 0.75
CA LEU A 75 -16.67 -15.68 -0.40
C LEU A 75 -15.93 -15.53 -1.74
N TYR A 76 -14.79 -14.82 -1.75
CA TYR A 76 -14.05 -14.53 -2.99
C TYR A 76 -12.58 -14.98 -2.92
N SER A 77 -12.36 -16.28 -2.76
CA SER A 77 -11.03 -16.87 -2.66
C SER A 77 -10.14 -16.56 -3.87
N ALA A 78 -10.69 -16.55 -5.09
CA ALA A 78 -9.93 -16.22 -6.30
C ALA A 78 -9.35 -14.79 -6.26
N LEU A 79 -10.13 -13.81 -5.79
CA LEU A 79 -9.65 -12.43 -5.61
C LEU A 79 -8.56 -12.37 -4.55
N ARG A 80 -8.71 -13.10 -3.45
CA ARG A 80 -7.68 -13.19 -2.41
C ARG A 80 -6.37 -13.76 -2.95
N GLU A 81 -6.42 -14.81 -3.76
CA GLU A 81 -5.21 -15.48 -4.26
C GLU A 81 -4.40 -14.64 -5.25
N ILE A 82 -5.07 -13.83 -6.08
CA ILE A 82 -4.39 -12.95 -7.04
C ILE A 82 -3.91 -11.66 -6.39
N ASN A 83 -4.71 -11.08 -5.50
CA ASN A 83 -4.45 -9.76 -4.92
C ASN A 83 -3.65 -9.83 -3.61
N GLY A 84 -3.75 -10.92 -2.85
CA GLY A 84 -3.08 -11.12 -1.55
C GLY A 84 -1.62 -10.66 -1.54
N PRO A 85 -0.76 -11.35 -2.32
CA PRO A 85 0.68 -11.07 -2.44
C PRO A 85 1.06 -9.73 -3.11
N ASP A 86 0.13 -9.05 -3.75
CA ASP A 86 0.41 -7.80 -4.50
C ASP A 86 0.52 -6.56 -3.58
N HIS A 87 0.23 -6.71 -2.28
CA HIS A 87 0.18 -5.59 -1.31
C HIS A 87 1.48 -5.42 -0.53
N PHE A 88 2.43 -6.33 -0.65
CA PHE A 88 3.65 -6.28 0.16
C PHE A 88 4.85 -6.78 -0.62
N VAL A 89 6.02 -6.46 -0.08
CA VAL A 89 7.28 -7.10 -0.41
C VAL A 89 8.07 -7.33 0.87
N ASP A 90 8.31 -8.59 1.18
CA ASP A 90 8.97 -9.02 2.40
C ASP A 90 10.49 -8.92 2.22
N ILE A 91 11.02 -7.72 2.45
CA ILE A 91 12.46 -7.47 2.41
C ILE A 91 13.07 -8.03 3.70
N ASP A 92 13.88 -9.08 3.53
CA ASP A 92 14.68 -9.69 4.59
C ASP A 92 16.06 -9.05 4.69
N LYS A 93 16.73 -8.84 3.55
CA LYS A 93 17.98 -8.11 3.38
C LYS A 93 17.89 -7.26 2.11
N PRO A 94 18.15 -5.94 2.14
CA PRO A 94 18.02 -5.07 0.96
C PRO A 94 18.79 -5.58 -0.27
N GLU A 95 19.96 -6.15 -0.07
CA GLU A 95 20.92 -6.61 -1.07
C GLU A 95 20.46 -7.88 -1.78
N ASN A 96 19.43 -8.57 -1.26
CA ASN A 96 18.72 -9.60 -2.01
C ASN A 96 17.82 -8.99 -3.12
N PHE A 97 17.60 -7.68 -3.11
CA PHE A 97 16.73 -6.95 -4.04
C PHE A 97 17.52 -6.06 -5.00
N ASP A 98 18.85 -6.15 -5.00
CA ASP A 98 19.71 -5.48 -5.97
C ASP A 98 19.64 -6.18 -7.33
N GLY A 99 19.37 -5.41 -8.39
CA GLY A 99 19.38 -5.93 -9.76
C GLY A 99 18.28 -6.94 -10.08
N LEU A 100 17.13 -6.86 -9.39
CA LEU A 100 15.96 -7.67 -9.72
C LEU A 100 15.52 -7.44 -11.17
N PRO A 101 14.97 -8.47 -11.84
CA PRO A 101 14.35 -8.27 -13.14
C PRO A 101 13.11 -7.37 -12.99
N ASP A 102 12.84 -6.56 -14.01
CA ASP A 102 11.64 -5.72 -14.14
C ASP A 102 10.39 -6.51 -14.58
N ASP A 103 10.50 -7.84 -14.66
CA ASP A 103 9.44 -8.76 -15.07
C ASP A 103 9.01 -9.63 -13.89
N ARG A 104 7.70 -9.62 -13.60
CA ARG A 104 7.13 -10.35 -12.45
C ARG A 104 7.40 -11.86 -12.51
N TYR A 105 7.40 -12.45 -13.70
CA TYR A 105 7.57 -13.89 -13.88
C TYR A 105 9.05 -14.28 -13.76
N LYS A 106 9.96 -13.48 -14.32
CA LYS A 106 11.40 -13.66 -14.09
C LYS A 106 11.75 -13.52 -12.61
N TYR A 107 11.13 -12.58 -11.90
CA TYR A 107 11.26 -12.45 -10.45
C TYR A 107 10.73 -13.68 -9.70
N THR A 108 9.54 -14.15 -10.11
CA THR A 108 8.94 -15.38 -9.56
C THR A 108 9.88 -16.57 -9.71
N ASP A 109 10.46 -16.75 -10.89
CA ASP A 109 11.35 -17.86 -11.18
C ASP A 109 12.68 -17.70 -10.43
N TRP A 110 13.24 -16.50 -10.39
CA TRP A 110 14.42 -16.18 -9.60
C TRP A 110 14.22 -16.55 -8.12
N LEU A 111 13.11 -16.14 -7.50
CA LEU A 111 12.79 -16.48 -6.11
C LEU A 111 12.70 -18.00 -5.88
N ARG A 112 12.08 -18.73 -6.80
CA ARG A 112 12.00 -20.20 -6.74
C ARG A 112 13.37 -20.86 -6.81
N THR A 113 14.27 -20.37 -7.67
CA THR A 113 15.65 -20.89 -7.73
C THR A 113 16.44 -20.64 -6.44
N HIS A 114 16.01 -19.67 -5.62
CA HIS A 114 16.56 -19.38 -4.29
C HIS A 114 15.77 -20.04 -3.16
N GLY A 115 14.87 -20.98 -3.46
CA GLY A 115 14.09 -21.73 -2.48
C GLY A 115 13.03 -20.90 -1.75
N LYS A 116 12.67 -19.72 -2.26
CA LYS A 116 11.63 -18.87 -1.69
C LYS A 116 10.29 -19.10 -2.40
N ASP A 117 9.19 -19.08 -1.67
CA ASP A 117 7.84 -19.01 -2.24
C ASP A 117 7.52 -17.55 -2.62
N PRO A 118 7.33 -17.23 -3.91
CA PRO A 118 7.04 -15.87 -4.35
C PRO A 118 5.79 -15.26 -3.74
N LYS A 119 4.76 -16.08 -3.41
CA LYS A 119 3.56 -15.56 -2.74
C LYS A 119 3.84 -15.12 -1.31
N LEU A 120 4.84 -15.68 -0.66
CA LEU A 120 5.26 -15.31 0.69
C LEU A 120 6.24 -14.15 0.68
N VAL A 121 6.96 -13.91 -0.42
CA VAL A 121 7.82 -12.73 -0.56
C VAL A 121 7.04 -11.51 -1.06
N GLY A 122 6.03 -11.69 -1.89
CA GLY A 122 5.16 -10.62 -2.38
C GLY A 122 5.64 -9.96 -3.67
N TYR A 123 4.73 -9.23 -4.32
CA TYR A 123 4.86 -8.67 -5.67
C TYR A 123 4.67 -7.16 -5.74
N LEU A 124 4.64 -6.46 -4.60
CA LEU A 124 4.37 -5.02 -4.57
C LEU A 124 5.17 -4.17 -5.58
N PRO A 125 6.49 -4.34 -5.78
CA PRO A 125 7.23 -3.62 -6.81
C PRO A 125 6.62 -3.76 -8.21
N TYR A 126 6.19 -4.97 -8.55
CA TYR A 126 5.62 -5.31 -9.85
C TYR A 126 4.17 -4.82 -9.98
N SER A 127 3.38 -4.89 -8.91
CA SER A 127 2.02 -4.32 -8.90
C SER A 127 2.04 -2.80 -9.13
N ILE A 128 3.05 -2.10 -8.60
CA ILE A 128 3.28 -0.68 -8.88
C ILE A 128 3.70 -0.47 -10.34
N LEU A 129 4.72 -1.20 -10.82
CA LEU A 129 5.23 -1.06 -12.20
C LEU A 129 4.12 -1.32 -13.24
N GLU A 130 3.43 -2.46 -13.13
CA GLU A 130 2.34 -2.83 -14.03
C GLU A 130 1.18 -1.82 -13.97
N GLY A 131 0.88 -1.27 -12.78
CA GLY A 131 -0.13 -0.24 -12.62
C GLY A 131 0.27 1.07 -13.33
N TYR A 132 1.53 1.47 -13.20
CA TYR A 132 2.10 2.61 -13.93
C TYR A 132 2.00 2.42 -15.45
N GLU A 133 2.41 1.26 -15.96
CA GLU A 133 2.37 0.96 -17.40
C GLU A 133 0.94 0.91 -17.94
N LYS A 134 -0.02 0.37 -17.17
CA LYS A 134 -1.46 0.42 -17.51
C LYS A 134 -1.93 1.87 -17.67
N VAL A 135 -1.57 2.76 -16.75
CA VAL A 135 -1.91 4.18 -16.83
C VAL A 135 -1.24 4.85 -18.04
N GLN A 136 0.04 4.57 -18.30
CA GLN A 136 0.77 5.08 -19.46
C GLN A 136 0.11 4.67 -20.78
N VAL A 137 -0.26 3.39 -20.91
CA VAL A 137 -0.97 2.88 -22.10
C VAL A 137 -2.31 3.59 -22.26
N MET A 138 -3.07 3.80 -21.19
CA MET A 138 -4.34 4.52 -21.29
C MET A 138 -4.15 5.99 -21.69
N PHE A 139 -3.14 6.69 -21.18
CA PHE A 139 -2.82 8.04 -21.65
C PHE A 139 -2.42 8.06 -23.13
N ARG A 140 -1.70 7.04 -23.61
CA ARG A 140 -1.36 6.90 -25.04
C ARG A 140 -2.62 6.75 -25.90
N LEU A 141 -3.55 5.88 -25.48
CA LEU A 141 -4.86 5.73 -26.16
C LEU A 141 -5.67 7.02 -26.12
N TRP A 142 -5.59 7.80 -25.03
CA TRP A 142 -6.28 9.09 -24.94
C TRP A 142 -5.66 10.13 -25.87
N ARG A 143 -4.34 10.15 -26.08
CA ARG A 143 -3.70 11.07 -27.04
C ARG A 143 -4.11 10.76 -28.47
N ASP A 144 -4.15 9.49 -28.85
CA ASP A 144 -4.48 9.03 -30.19
C ASP A 144 -5.56 7.94 -30.17
N PRO A 145 -6.84 8.32 -29.92
CA PRO A 145 -7.92 7.36 -29.86
C PRO A 145 -8.29 6.89 -31.26
N GLN A 146 -8.36 5.57 -31.47
CA GLN A 146 -8.81 4.98 -32.74
C GLN A 146 -10.20 5.47 -33.15
N ARG A 147 -11.07 5.71 -32.16
CA ARG A 147 -12.38 6.35 -32.35
C ARG A 147 -12.49 7.53 -31.39
N ALA A 148 -12.55 8.74 -31.94
CA ALA A 148 -12.63 9.97 -31.13
C ALA A 148 -13.81 9.96 -30.13
N ALA A 149 -14.91 9.29 -30.47
CA ALA A 149 -16.08 9.13 -29.60
C ALA A 149 -15.82 8.28 -28.33
N GLU A 150 -14.72 7.52 -28.27
CA GLU A 150 -14.37 6.67 -27.12
C GLU A 150 -13.55 7.43 -26.05
N ARG A 151 -13.24 8.72 -26.27
CA ARG A 151 -12.35 9.49 -25.40
C ARG A 151 -12.84 9.55 -23.95
N GLU A 152 -14.14 9.74 -23.73
CA GLU A 152 -14.72 9.79 -22.38
C GLU A 152 -14.56 8.46 -21.64
N GLN A 153 -14.76 7.33 -22.33
CA GLN A 153 -14.57 6.00 -21.76
C GLN A 153 -13.10 5.76 -21.40
N ILE A 154 -12.18 6.23 -22.23
CA ILE A 154 -10.74 6.18 -21.93
C ILE A 154 -10.42 7.03 -20.69
N GLU A 155 -10.99 8.24 -20.57
CA GLU A 155 -10.80 9.09 -19.37
C GLU A 155 -11.27 8.40 -18.09
N GLN A 156 -12.45 7.77 -18.12
CA GLN A 156 -12.98 6.99 -16.99
C GLN A 156 -12.04 5.84 -16.61
N ASN A 157 -11.49 5.13 -17.60
CA ASN A 157 -10.54 4.05 -17.40
C ASN A 157 -9.20 4.55 -16.84
N ILE A 158 -8.67 5.68 -17.34
CA ILE A 158 -7.46 6.31 -16.80
C ILE A 158 -7.64 6.59 -15.32
N VAL A 159 -8.75 7.24 -14.94
CA VAL A 159 -9.03 7.57 -13.54
C VAL A 159 -9.15 6.30 -12.69
N TYR A 160 -9.79 5.25 -13.22
CA TYR A 160 -9.89 3.96 -12.52
C TYR A 160 -8.51 3.34 -12.26
N TYR A 161 -7.73 3.09 -13.31
CA TYR A 161 -6.42 2.44 -13.19
C TYR A 161 -5.44 3.29 -12.37
N ALA A 162 -5.46 4.62 -12.52
CA ALA A 162 -4.63 5.52 -11.74
C ALA A 162 -4.99 5.51 -10.25
N GLY A 163 -6.28 5.52 -9.93
CA GLY A 163 -6.76 5.41 -8.56
C GLY A 163 -6.35 4.09 -7.89
N VAL A 164 -6.49 2.98 -8.63
CA VAL A 164 -6.06 1.64 -8.19
C VAL A 164 -4.54 1.55 -8.03
N LEU A 165 -3.75 2.11 -8.93
CA LEU A 165 -2.29 2.21 -8.78
C LEU A 165 -1.93 2.92 -7.46
N GLY A 166 -2.68 3.95 -7.09
CA GLY A 166 -2.47 4.67 -5.84
C GLY A 166 -2.57 3.80 -4.58
N HIS A 167 -3.30 2.69 -4.64
CA HIS A 167 -3.31 1.69 -3.57
C HIS A 167 -1.93 1.08 -3.33
N TYR A 168 -1.36 0.47 -4.37
CA TYR A 168 -0.07 -0.24 -4.27
C TYR A 168 1.07 0.73 -3.98
N VAL A 169 1.03 1.94 -4.56
CA VAL A 169 2.03 2.96 -4.20
C VAL A 169 1.92 3.35 -2.73
N ALA A 170 0.70 3.51 -2.21
CA ALA A 170 0.50 3.79 -0.79
C ALA A 170 1.06 2.66 0.09
N ASP A 171 0.77 1.40 -0.22
CA ASP A 171 1.35 0.26 0.51
C ASP A 171 2.87 0.33 0.55
N GLY A 172 3.49 0.74 -0.56
CA GLY A 172 4.93 0.91 -0.65
C GLY A 172 5.52 2.01 0.26
N SER A 173 4.73 2.86 0.92
CA SER A 173 5.21 3.82 1.92
C SER A 173 5.00 3.34 3.36
N GLN A 174 4.29 2.22 3.55
CA GLN A 174 4.01 1.63 4.85
C GLN A 174 5.18 0.69 5.22
N PRO A 175 6.02 0.99 6.24
CA PRO A 175 7.21 0.18 6.53
C PRO A 175 6.92 -1.30 6.80
N LEU A 176 5.78 -1.64 7.40
CA LEU A 176 5.35 -3.02 7.67
C LEU A 176 4.87 -3.77 6.40
N HIS A 177 4.69 -3.10 5.26
CA HIS A 177 4.45 -3.73 3.96
C HIS A 177 5.74 -4.04 3.20
N ALA A 178 6.88 -3.59 3.72
CA ALA A 178 8.19 -3.75 3.12
C ALA A 178 9.09 -4.72 3.93
N THR A 179 8.55 -5.52 4.84
CA THR A 179 9.37 -6.33 5.76
C THR A 179 8.70 -7.64 6.19
N ILE A 180 9.53 -8.68 6.35
CA ILE A 180 9.13 -9.94 7.01
C ILE A 180 8.65 -9.74 8.46
N HIS A 181 8.94 -8.60 9.09
CA HIS A 181 8.58 -8.29 10.48
C HIS A 181 7.30 -7.43 10.55
N TYR A 182 6.25 -7.74 9.80
CA TYR A 182 5.05 -6.90 9.73
C TYR A 182 4.17 -6.93 11.01
N ASN A 183 4.21 -8.01 11.80
CA ASN A 183 3.44 -8.16 13.05
C ASN A 183 4.29 -8.42 14.31
N GLY A 184 5.58 -8.11 14.28
CA GLY A 184 6.49 -8.24 15.44
C GLY A 184 6.85 -9.67 15.86
N TRP A 185 6.18 -10.70 15.35
CA TRP A 185 6.44 -12.11 15.67
C TRP A 185 6.76 -12.91 14.40
N SER A 186 7.89 -12.65 13.76
CA SER A 186 8.36 -13.47 12.63
C SER A 186 9.69 -14.15 12.93
N GLY A 187 9.71 -14.94 13.99
CA GLY A 187 10.87 -15.79 14.34
C GLY A 187 12.17 -15.03 14.56
N SER A 188 12.12 -13.70 14.67
CA SER A 188 13.27 -12.84 14.83
C SER A 188 13.88 -13.05 16.21
N THR A 189 15.18 -13.33 16.26
CA THR A 189 15.96 -13.27 17.51
C THR A 189 16.25 -11.82 17.92
N ASN A 190 15.90 -10.83 17.09
CA ASN A 190 16.08 -9.43 17.41
C ASN A 190 14.89 -8.90 18.22
N SER A 191 15.08 -8.79 19.54
CA SER A 191 14.09 -8.22 20.47
C SER A 191 13.74 -6.74 20.19
N ASN A 192 14.45 -6.08 19.26
CA ASN A 192 14.09 -4.73 18.83
C ASN A 192 12.95 -4.69 17.82
N LEU A 193 12.71 -5.78 17.10
CA LEU A 193 11.67 -5.91 16.08
C LEU A 193 10.49 -6.76 16.55
N SER A 194 10.29 -6.81 17.88
CA SER A 194 9.23 -7.59 18.50
C SER A 194 8.21 -6.72 19.24
N THR A 195 6.94 -7.10 19.14
CA THR A 195 5.84 -6.52 19.92
C THR A 195 5.08 -7.61 20.66
N ARG A 196 4.44 -7.25 21.78
CA ARG A 196 3.58 -8.17 22.55
C ARG A 196 2.23 -8.43 21.88
N GLU A 197 1.78 -7.50 21.07
CA GLU A 197 0.52 -7.55 20.33
C GLU A 197 0.76 -7.11 18.87
N PRO A 198 -0.08 -7.55 17.92
CA PRO A 198 -0.05 -7.05 16.55
C PRO A 198 -0.11 -5.52 16.52
N LEU A 199 0.84 -4.89 15.81
CA LEU A 199 0.88 -3.43 15.64
C LEU A 199 0.33 -2.95 14.29
N HIS A 200 0.28 -3.83 13.29
CA HIS A 200 -0.01 -3.51 11.88
C HIS A 200 -1.30 -2.69 11.74
N GLY A 201 -2.43 -3.22 12.21
CA GLY A 201 -3.73 -2.53 12.16
C GLY A 201 -3.82 -1.26 13.00
N ARG A 202 -3.10 -1.20 14.13
CA ARG A 202 -3.09 -0.01 15.00
C ARG A 202 -2.36 1.15 14.31
N PHE A 203 -1.17 0.86 13.78
CA PHE A 203 -0.35 1.81 13.03
C PHE A 203 -1.07 2.34 11.78
N GLU A 204 -1.55 1.46 10.92
CA GLU A 204 -2.05 1.87 9.61
C GLU A 204 -3.47 2.46 9.62
N SER A 205 -4.29 2.08 10.61
CA SER A 205 -5.70 2.45 10.67
C SER A 205 -6.06 3.30 11.89
N GLU A 206 -5.81 2.80 13.11
CA GLU A 206 -6.27 3.49 14.32
C GLU A 206 -5.56 4.82 14.52
N PHE A 207 -4.22 4.82 14.45
CA PHE A 207 -3.43 6.03 14.58
C PHE A 207 -3.72 7.02 13.44
N VAL A 208 -3.67 6.55 12.19
CA VAL A 208 -3.88 7.40 11.01
C VAL A 208 -5.24 8.10 11.06
N ARG A 209 -6.32 7.35 11.29
CA ARG A 209 -7.68 7.92 11.37
C ARG A 209 -7.81 8.98 12.46
N ALA A 210 -7.18 8.74 13.61
CA ALA A 210 -7.32 9.62 14.77
C ALA A 210 -6.38 10.84 14.73
N ARG A 211 -5.21 10.74 14.09
CA ARG A 211 -4.11 11.69 14.26
C ARG A 211 -3.64 12.40 13.01
N ILE A 212 -4.05 11.93 11.83
CA ILE A 212 -3.58 12.46 10.56
C ILE A 212 -4.74 13.00 9.73
N LYS A 213 -4.48 14.13 9.07
CA LYS A 213 -5.28 14.73 8.01
C LYS A 213 -4.39 15.02 6.80
N PRO A 214 -4.94 15.15 5.58
CA PRO A 214 -4.18 15.56 4.40
C PRO A 214 -3.30 16.80 4.59
N ASP A 215 -3.80 17.82 5.29
CA ASP A 215 -3.07 19.07 5.55
C ASP A 215 -1.82 18.89 6.42
N ASP A 216 -1.72 17.79 7.18
CA ASP A 216 -0.55 17.53 8.01
C ASP A 216 0.70 17.18 7.20
N PHE A 217 0.54 16.77 5.94
CA PHE A 217 1.65 16.31 5.10
C PHE A 217 1.65 16.86 3.67
N SER A 218 0.57 17.50 3.22
CA SER A 218 0.47 18.04 1.86
C SER A 218 1.58 19.06 1.53
N SER A 219 2.10 19.78 2.52
CA SER A 219 3.22 20.72 2.36
C SER A 219 4.58 20.03 2.14
N LEU A 220 4.72 18.76 2.54
CA LEU A 220 5.92 17.95 2.33
C LEU A 220 6.00 17.39 0.91
N VAL A 221 4.87 17.34 0.19
CA VAL A 221 4.79 16.86 -1.18
C VAL A 221 5.08 18.00 -2.15
N LYS A 222 6.10 17.82 -2.97
CA LYS A 222 6.55 18.76 -4.00
C LYS A 222 5.73 18.55 -5.29
N PRO A 223 5.79 19.49 -6.26
CA PRO A 223 5.26 19.24 -7.59
C PRO A 223 5.78 17.92 -8.17
N ALA A 224 4.96 17.23 -8.96
CA ALA A 224 5.37 15.98 -9.57
C ALA A 224 6.56 16.17 -10.52
N GLU A 225 7.48 15.20 -10.52
CA GLU A 225 8.66 15.17 -11.38
C GLU A 225 8.70 13.87 -12.18
N ARG A 226 9.33 13.90 -13.36
CA ARG A 226 9.53 12.71 -14.19
C ARG A 226 10.55 11.78 -13.54
N LEU A 227 10.20 10.51 -13.37
CA LEU A 227 11.13 9.45 -12.96
C LEU A 227 12.10 9.14 -14.10
N LYS A 228 13.33 8.75 -13.75
CA LYS A 228 14.37 8.45 -14.76
C LYS A 228 14.26 7.02 -15.24
N ASP A 229 14.04 6.11 -14.30
CA ASP A 229 13.90 4.69 -14.52
C ASP A 229 12.80 4.22 -13.55
N PRO A 230 11.54 4.10 -14.02
CA PRO A 230 10.41 3.80 -13.14
C PRO A 230 10.64 2.60 -12.25
N PHE A 231 11.23 1.50 -12.76
CA PHE A 231 11.44 0.31 -11.94
C PHE A 231 12.54 0.52 -10.89
N ALA A 232 13.69 1.09 -11.27
CA ALA A 232 14.75 1.39 -10.32
C ALA A 232 14.31 2.42 -9.25
N ASP A 233 13.53 3.43 -9.65
CA ASP A 233 12.96 4.44 -8.76
C ASP A 233 11.91 3.83 -7.79
N ILE A 234 11.08 2.88 -8.25
CA ILE A 234 10.16 2.09 -7.40
C ILE A 234 10.94 1.27 -6.37
N MET A 235 11.99 0.56 -6.80
CA MET A 235 12.80 -0.25 -5.90
C MET A 235 13.50 0.60 -4.84
N LYS A 236 14.09 1.72 -5.24
CA LYS A 236 14.69 2.69 -4.31
C LYS A 236 13.67 3.18 -3.28
N TYR A 237 12.47 3.53 -3.72
CA TYR A 237 11.37 3.95 -2.84
C TYR A 237 11.01 2.88 -1.80
N LEU A 238 10.91 1.61 -2.20
CA LEU A 238 10.58 0.50 -1.29
C LEU A 238 11.72 0.23 -0.29
N LEU A 239 12.99 0.31 -0.73
CA LEU A 239 14.15 0.16 0.16
C LEU A 239 14.26 1.33 1.16
N GLU A 240 13.96 2.55 0.73
CA GLU A 240 13.85 3.71 1.63
C GLU A 240 12.73 3.51 2.65
N THR A 241 11.58 2.98 2.25
CA THR A 241 10.49 2.61 3.17
C THR A 241 10.94 1.55 4.18
N TYR A 242 11.59 0.47 3.72
CA TYR A 242 12.15 -0.58 4.59
C TYR A 242 13.12 -0.03 5.63
N SER A 243 13.97 0.95 5.28
CA SER A 243 14.91 1.57 6.22
C SER A 243 14.25 2.25 7.43
N ASN A 244 12.93 2.45 7.41
CA ASN A 244 12.17 3.05 8.50
C ASN A 244 11.55 2.03 9.47
N VAL A 245 11.72 0.72 9.23
CA VAL A 245 11.16 -0.35 10.08
C VAL A 245 11.68 -0.24 11.51
N ASP A 246 13.01 -0.14 11.70
CA ASP A 246 13.61 -0.03 13.04
C ASP A 246 13.08 1.20 13.81
N LYS A 247 12.94 2.33 13.12
CA LYS A 247 12.40 3.57 13.70
C LYS A 247 10.94 3.41 14.12
N LEU A 248 10.12 2.75 13.31
CA LEU A 248 8.72 2.45 13.63
C LEU A 248 8.62 1.60 14.90
N TYR A 249 9.43 0.55 15.01
CA TYR A 249 9.47 -0.31 16.20
C TYR A 249 10.00 0.41 17.44
N ALA A 250 11.02 1.26 17.30
CA ALA A 250 11.52 2.09 18.40
C ALA A 250 10.44 3.05 18.93
N MET A 251 9.63 3.62 18.04
CA MET A 251 8.49 4.48 18.40
C MET A 251 7.37 3.70 19.12
N GLU A 252 7.01 2.50 18.65
CA GLU A 252 6.01 1.63 19.32
C GLU A 252 6.38 1.33 20.78
N LYS A 253 7.68 1.19 21.09
CA LYS A 253 8.17 0.97 22.46
C LYS A 253 8.03 2.19 23.38
N THR A 254 7.94 3.39 22.80
CA THR A 254 7.81 4.65 23.55
C THR A 254 6.33 4.97 23.79
N ALA A 255 5.53 4.91 22.71
CA ALA A 255 4.10 5.11 22.75
C ALA A 255 3.46 4.26 21.66
N ARG A 256 2.47 3.46 22.07
CA ARG A 256 1.75 2.54 21.19
C ARG A 256 1.12 3.28 20.00
N TRP A 257 1.07 2.64 18.84
CA TRP A 257 0.44 3.18 17.63
C TRP A 257 -1.10 3.19 17.68
N GLU A 258 -1.69 3.72 18.74
CA GLU A 258 -3.15 3.76 18.94
C GLU A 258 -3.70 5.16 18.71
N GLY A 259 -5.02 5.27 18.54
CA GLY A 259 -5.67 6.57 18.35
C GLY A 259 -5.49 7.55 19.52
N SER A 260 -5.13 7.09 20.72
CA SER A 260 -4.83 7.92 21.89
C SER A 260 -3.42 8.54 21.88
N ASN A 261 -2.51 8.06 21.02
CA ASN A 261 -1.13 8.53 20.96
C ASN A 261 -1.05 9.94 20.34
N ALA A 262 -0.64 10.92 21.16
CA ALA A 262 -0.53 12.33 20.78
C ALA A 262 0.92 12.79 20.54
N SER A 263 1.89 11.88 20.37
CA SER A 263 3.28 12.24 20.12
C SER A 263 3.44 13.05 18.82
N PRO A 264 4.06 14.25 18.88
CA PRO A 264 4.41 15.02 17.68
C PRO A 264 5.36 14.26 16.75
N GLU A 265 6.30 13.49 17.30
CA GLU A 265 7.28 12.71 16.56
C GLU A 265 6.63 11.55 15.81
N ALA A 266 5.67 10.86 16.45
CA ALA A 266 4.86 9.82 15.82
C ALA A 266 4.03 10.39 14.67
N LYS A 267 3.37 11.53 14.91
CA LYS A 267 2.60 12.24 13.88
C LYS A 267 3.48 12.65 12.71
N LYS A 268 4.66 13.22 12.98
CA LYS A 268 5.65 13.62 11.97
C LYS A 268 6.13 12.42 11.15
N PHE A 269 6.45 11.31 11.80
CA PHE A 269 6.89 10.08 11.12
C PHE A 269 5.83 9.57 10.13
N VAL A 270 4.57 9.49 10.56
CA VAL A 270 3.48 9.04 9.69
C VAL A 270 3.24 10.04 8.55
N ALA A 271 3.27 11.35 8.84
CA ALA A 271 3.17 12.39 7.81
C ALA A 271 4.29 12.26 6.74
N GLU A 272 5.53 11.99 7.16
CA GLU A 272 6.67 11.77 6.25
C GLU A 272 6.52 10.50 5.38
N ARG A 273 5.84 9.45 5.88
CA ARG A 273 5.56 8.23 5.10
C ARG A 273 4.42 8.45 4.11
N LEU A 274 3.32 9.07 4.55
CA LEU A 274 2.21 9.41 3.64
C LEU A 274 2.66 10.38 2.54
N ALA A 275 3.49 11.38 2.88
CA ALA A 275 4.07 12.28 1.89
C ALA A 275 4.95 11.58 0.86
N ALA A 276 5.77 10.60 1.28
CA ALA A 276 6.57 9.80 0.36
C ALA A 276 5.70 9.01 -0.62
N GLY A 277 4.61 8.41 -0.14
CA GLY A 277 3.64 7.71 -0.99
C GLY A 277 2.96 8.65 -1.99
N SER A 278 2.50 9.83 -1.55
CA SER A 278 1.91 10.83 -2.45
C SER A 278 2.91 11.35 -3.48
N GLN A 279 4.17 11.57 -3.10
CA GLN A 279 5.20 12.04 -4.02
C GLN A 279 5.48 11.00 -5.11
N MET A 280 5.70 9.74 -4.72
CA MET A 280 5.92 8.66 -5.69
C MET A 280 4.72 8.49 -6.62
N LEU A 281 3.50 8.53 -6.08
CA LEU A 281 2.28 8.39 -6.88
C LEU A 281 2.12 9.53 -7.90
N ALA A 282 2.33 10.77 -7.47
CA ALA A 282 2.29 11.94 -8.35
C ALA A 282 3.36 11.84 -9.45
N ASN A 283 4.58 11.43 -9.09
CA ASN A 283 5.68 11.23 -10.04
C ASN A 283 5.35 10.13 -11.06
N LEU A 284 4.78 9.00 -10.64
CA LEU A 284 4.38 7.92 -11.55
C LEU A 284 3.27 8.36 -12.51
N TRP A 285 2.23 9.04 -12.03
CA TRP A 285 1.18 9.58 -12.90
C TRP A 285 1.72 10.60 -13.91
N TYR A 286 2.60 11.50 -13.47
CA TYR A 286 3.20 12.49 -14.35
C TYR A 286 4.15 11.86 -15.37
N THR A 287 4.97 10.91 -14.94
CA THR A 287 5.86 10.13 -15.81
C THR A 287 5.06 9.37 -16.86
N ALA A 288 3.96 8.71 -16.47
CA ALA A 288 3.08 8.00 -17.40
C ALA A 288 2.48 8.95 -18.45
N TRP A 289 2.10 10.16 -18.05
CA TRP A 289 1.63 11.18 -18.97
C TRP A 289 2.72 11.65 -19.94
N LEU A 290 3.92 11.95 -19.46
CA LEU A 290 5.03 12.39 -20.30
C LEU A 290 5.46 11.29 -21.29
N ASP A 291 5.62 10.06 -20.81
CA ASP A 291 6.12 8.94 -21.61
C ASP A 291 5.07 8.41 -22.59
N SER A 292 3.78 8.70 -22.38
CA SER A 292 2.72 8.39 -23.35
C SER A 292 2.84 9.17 -24.67
N SER A 293 3.71 10.18 -24.75
CA SER A 293 3.98 10.95 -25.96
C SER A 293 5.01 10.30 -26.89
N GLY A 294 5.75 9.28 -26.42
CA GLY A 294 6.69 8.52 -27.24
C GLY A 294 5.96 7.73 -28.32
N LYS A 295 6.38 7.89 -29.58
CA LYS A 295 5.95 7.00 -30.67
C LYS A 295 6.60 5.64 -30.43
N SER A 296 5.79 4.58 -30.38
CA SER A 296 6.25 3.19 -30.52
C SER A 296 7.01 3.00 -31.82
#